data_AF-A0AAW9GS35-F1
#
_entry.id   AF-A0AAW9GS35-F1
#
_cell.length_a   1.000
_cell.length_b   1.000
_cell.length_c   1.000
_cell.angle_alpha   90.00
_cell.angle_beta   90.00
_cell.angle_gamma   90.00
#
_symmetry.space_group_name_H-M   'P 1'
#
loop_
_entity.id
_entity.type
_entity.pdbx_description
1 polymer ?
#
loop_
_entity_poly.entity_id
_entity_poly.type
_entity_poly.pdbx_seq_one_letter_code
_entity_poly.pdbx_strand_id
1 'polypeptide(L)'
;MSKQSKAKRDKRKKQQSPRPFARLGREQPIANHAVLQNESGRVLAAIGLQGRQWLLSVGGQTMGNADNPVPMLAMLKHLANLQEQEGNTITLDYSAQLQQMIDALAAEAGQTPTEYLDALVAEFAAGDGAAEDADEDRADADAAAETGDAAPAEADGSATAEPAADADGTHKPA
;
A
#
# COMPACT_ATOMS: atom_id res chain seq x y z
N MET A 1 4.00 -11.82 66.71
CA MET A 1 4.57 -11.82 65.34
C MET A 1 5.90 -11.09 65.34
N SER A 2 6.97 -11.65 64.77
CA SER A 2 8.33 -11.09 64.86
C SER A 2 8.60 -10.01 63.79
N LYS A 3 9.17 -8.86 64.20
CA LYS A 3 9.55 -7.71 63.35
C LYS A 3 10.56 -8.07 62.26
N GLN A 4 11.43 -9.04 62.52
CA GLN A 4 12.49 -9.46 61.60
C GLN A 4 11.94 -10.18 60.36
N SER A 5 10.79 -10.87 60.48
CA SER A 5 10.15 -11.54 59.34
C SER A 5 9.54 -10.58 58.32
N LYS A 6 9.09 -9.39 58.74
CA LYS A 6 8.58 -8.38 57.80
C LYS A 6 9.71 -7.75 56.99
N ALA A 7 10.79 -7.34 57.64
CA ALA A 7 11.95 -6.74 56.98
C ALA A 7 12.55 -7.64 55.87
N LYS A 8 12.66 -8.95 56.11
CA LYS A 8 13.20 -9.89 55.11
C LYS A 8 12.23 -10.12 53.94
N ARG A 9 10.92 -10.10 54.19
CA ARG A 9 9.90 -10.24 53.14
C ARG A 9 9.84 -9.01 52.25
N ASP A 10 9.90 -7.80 52.82
CA ASP A 10 9.90 -6.55 52.06
C ASP A 10 11.16 -6.39 51.20
N LYS A 11 12.34 -6.75 51.75
CA LYS A 11 13.59 -6.76 50.97
C LYS A 11 13.51 -7.71 49.78
N ARG A 12 12.89 -8.89 49.95
CA ARG A 12 12.70 -9.87 48.87
C ARG A 12 11.71 -9.37 47.82
N LYS A 13 10.62 -8.72 48.23
CA LYS A 13 9.62 -8.15 47.31
C LYS A 13 10.16 -6.95 46.53
N LYS A 14 11.10 -6.19 47.10
CA LYS A 14 11.78 -5.07 46.43
C LYS A 14 12.96 -5.50 45.55
N GLN A 15 13.58 -6.64 45.85
CA GLN A 15 14.64 -7.23 45.01
C GLN A 15 14.12 -8.10 43.88
N GLN A 16 12.85 -8.54 43.94
CA GLN A 16 12.21 -9.15 42.78
C GLN A 16 11.96 -8.07 41.73
N SER A 17 12.79 -8.06 40.70
CA SER A 17 12.61 -7.20 39.54
C SER A 17 11.18 -7.38 39.00
N PRO A 18 10.42 -6.30 38.76
CA PRO A 18 9.05 -6.41 38.29
C PRO A 18 9.07 -7.16 36.96
N ARG A 19 8.53 -8.38 36.96
CA ARG A 19 8.39 -9.17 35.73
C ARG A 19 7.39 -8.40 34.85
N PRO A 20 7.71 -8.13 33.58
CA PRO A 20 6.75 -7.49 32.70
C PRO A 20 5.54 -8.42 32.57
N PHE A 21 4.43 -8.02 33.18
CA PHE A 21 3.16 -8.71 32.98
C PHE A 21 2.69 -8.36 31.56
N ALA A 22 2.54 -9.38 30.72
CA ALA A 22 1.88 -9.24 29.43
C ALA A 22 0.46 -8.74 29.72
N ARG A 23 0.21 -7.46 29.44
CA ARG A 23 -1.11 -6.86 29.62
C ARG A 23 -2.00 -7.41 28.51
N LEU A 24 -3.03 -8.14 28.90
CA LEU A 24 -4.10 -8.58 28.00
C LEU A 24 -4.74 -7.30 27.42
N GLY A 25 -4.43 -6.95 26.17
CA GLY A 25 -4.84 -5.70 25.52
C GLY A 25 -3.72 -4.79 25.03
N ARG A 26 -2.44 -5.13 25.22
CA ARG A 26 -1.38 -4.51 24.40
C ARG A 26 -1.40 -5.19 23.03
N GLU A 27 -1.59 -4.41 21.96
CA GLU A 27 -1.44 -4.90 20.59
C GLU A 27 -0.10 -5.63 20.47
N GLN A 28 -0.14 -6.84 19.90
CA GLN A 28 1.08 -7.64 19.77
C GLN A 28 2.09 -6.86 18.94
N PRO A 29 3.39 -6.88 19.31
CA PRO A 29 4.39 -6.19 18.51
C PRO A 29 4.40 -6.78 17.10
N ILE A 30 4.45 -5.90 16.10
CA ILE A 30 4.55 -6.29 14.70
C ILE A 30 5.97 -6.83 14.47
N ALA A 31 6.08 -8.10 14.08
CA ALA A 31 7.35 -8.70 13.69
C ALA A 31 7.54 -8.54 12.18
N ASN A 32 8.61 -7.87 11.74
CA ASN A 32 8.88 -7.68 10.32
C ASN A 32 9.48 -8.96 9.73
N HIS A 33 8.93 -9.40 8.60
CA HIS A 33 9.25 -10.67 7.94
C HIS A 33 9.70 -10.52 6.50
N ALA A 34 9.36 -9.41 5.84
CA ALA A 34 10.03 -8.97 4.63
C ALA A 34 10.24 -7.46 4.70
N VAL A 35 11.38 -6.97 4.22
CA VAL A 35 11.70 -5.54 4.23
C VAL A 35 12.33 -5.15 2.90
N LEU A 36 11.71 -4.19 2.23
CA LEU A 36 12.24 -3.51 1.05
C LEU A 36 12.91 -2.21 1.49
N GLN A 37 14.18 -2.04 1.15
CA GLN A 37 14.97 -0.86 1.50
C GLN A 37 15.56 -0.24 0.25
N ASN A 38 15.76 1.07 0.27
CA ASN A 38 16.56 1.76 -0.74
C ASN A 38 18.05 1.72 -0.41
N GLU A 39 18.90 2.25 -1.31
CA GLU A 39 20.34 2.38 -1.10
C GLU A 39 20.72 3.11 0.21
N SER A 40 19.91 4.08 0.65
CA SER A 40 20.14 4.81 1.90
C SER A 40 19.77 4.01 3.15
N GLY A 41 19.32 2.76 3.02
CA GLY A 41 18.83 1.92 4.12
C GLY A 41 17.47 2.38 4.67
N ARG A 42 16.74 3.22 3.93
CA ARG A 42 15.37 3.61 4.30
C ARG A 42 14.41 2.53 3.86
N VAL A 43 13.56 2.08 4.80
CA VAL A 43 12.49 1.13 4.51
C VAL A 43 11.43 1.79 3.63
N LEU A 44 11.24 1.25 2.43
CA LEU A 44 10.20 1.65 1.49
C LEU A 44 8.91 0.88 1.75
N ALA A 45 9.02 -0.44 1.93
CA ALA A 45 7.89 -1.31 2.24
C ALA A 45 8.33 -2.44 3.18
N ALA A 46 7.39 -2.96 3.96
CA ALA A 46 7.63 -4.09 4.83
C ALA A 46 6.37 -4.94 5.00
N ILE A 47 6.56 -6.25 5.12
CA ILE A 47 5.51 -7.19 5.51
C ILE A 47 5.79 -7.60 6.95
N GLY A 48 4.81 -7.36 7.82
CA GLY A 48 4.86 -7.71 9.23
C GLY A 48 3.79 -8.73 9.62
N LEU A 49 4.02 -9.48 10.68
CA LEU A 49 3.05 -10.37 11.30
C LEU A 49 2.61 -9.76 12.63
N GLN A 50 1.31 -9.49 12.76
CA GLN A 50 0.69 -9.04 14.00
C GLN A 50 -0.30 -10.09 14.47
N GLY A 51 0.08 -10.84 15.52
CA GLY A 51 -0.72 -11.93 16.04
C GLY A 51 -0.86 -13.09 15.05
N ARG A 52 -1.89 -13.04 14.18
CA ARG A 52 -2.19 -14.05 13.16
C ARG A 52 -2.46 -13.43 11.78
N GLN A 53 -2.34 -12.12 11.65
CA GLN A 53 -2.60 -11.39 10.42
C GLN A 53 -1.29 -10.85 9.89
N TRP A 54 -1.11 -10.98 8.57
CA TRP A 54 -0.01 -10.34 7.86
C TRP A 54 -0.42 -8.92 7.50
N LEU A 55 0.50 -7.99 7.63
CA LEU A 55 0.31 -6.56 7.38
C LEU A 55 1.33 -6.13 6.35
N LEU A 56 0.88 -5.48 5.29
CA LEU A 56 1.74 -4.76 4.36
C LEU A 56 1.79 -3.30 4.78
N SER A 57 2.99 -2.76 4.97
CA SER A 57 3.20 -1.34 5.26
C SER A 57 4.14 -0.73 4.23
N VAL A 58 3.78 0.43 3.70
CA VAL A 58 4.58 1.20 2.72
C VAL A 58 4.85 2.57 3.32
N GLY A 59 6.11 3.01 3.33
CA GLY A 59 6.52 4.29 3.92
C GLY A 59 6.22 4.43 5.42
N GLY A 60 6.05 3.32 6.14
CA GLY A 60 5.65 3.31 7.55
C GLY A 60 4.13 3.36 7.79
N GLN A 61 3.32 3.39 6.74
CA GLN A 61 1.86 3.31 6.83
C GLN A 61 1.37 1.93 6.43
N THR A 62 0.50 1.31 7.22
CA THR A 62 -0.14 0.03 6.85
C THR A 62 -1.13 0.25 5.70
N MET A 63 -0.91 -0.46 4.59
CA MET A 63 -1.73 -0.37 3.38
C MET A 63 -2.75 -1.50 3.29
N GLY A 64 -2.51 -2.63 3.96
CA GLY A 64 -3.46 -3.73 3.99
C GLY A 64 -3.09 -4.81 4.98
N ASN A 65 -4.06 -5.65 5.30
CA ASN A 65 -3.89 -6.87 6.09
C ASN A 65 -4.44 -8.08 5.33
N ALA A 66 -3.84 -9.26 5.52
CA ALA A 66 -4.28 -10.50 4.92
C ALA A 66 -3.93 -11.72 5.79
N ASP A 67 -4.62 -12.82 5.56
CA ASP A 67 -4.30 -14.12 6.17
C ASP A 67 -3.10 -14.80 5.50
N ASN A 68 -2.87 -14.53 4.22
CA ASN A 68 -1.78 -15.11 3.42
C ASN A 68 -0.77 -14.00 3.03
N PRO A 69 0.53 -14.14 3.34
CA PRO A 69 1.54 -13.15 2.99
C PRO A 69 1.97 -13.20 1.52
N VAL A 70 1.69 -14.27 0.79
CA VAL A 70 2.21 -14.48 -0.58
C VAL A 70 1.73 -13.39 -1.55
N PRO A 71 0.44 -13.00 -1.62
CA PRO A 71 0.03 -11.91 -2.51
C PRO A 71 0.69 -10.57 -2.15
N MET A 72 0.88 -10.29 -0.86
CA MET A 72 1.59 -9.08 -0.42
C MET A 72 3.05 -9.09 -0.85
N LEU A 73 3.68 -10.26 -0.82
CA LEU A 73 5.06 -10.44 -1.26
C LEU A 73 5.20 -10.22 -2.77
N ALA A 74 4.25 -10.74 -3.56
CA ALA A 74 4.21 -10.50 -5.00
C ALA A 74 4.08 -9.01 -5.30
N MET A 75 3.19 -8.29 -4.61
CA MET A 75 3.08 -6.84 -4.72
C MET A 75 4.40 -6.12 -4.34
N LEU A 76 5.06 -6.58 -3.27
CA LEU A 76 6.33 -5.99 -2.82
C LEU A 76 7.48 -6.25 -3.81
N LYS A 77 7.52 -7.44 -4.44
CA LYS A 77 8.48 -7.77 -5.51
C LYS A 77 8.17 -7.01 -6.81
N HIS A 78 6.89 -6.79 -7.12
CA HIS A 78 6.50 -5.93 -8.25
C HIS A 78 6.97 -4.50 -8.04
N LEU A 79 6.71 -3.92 -6.85
CA LEU A 79 7.21 -2.60 -6.49
C LEU A 79 8.74 -2.54 -6.55
N ALA A 80 9.42 -3.61 -6.11
CA ALA A 80 10.87 -3.70 -6.20
C ALA A 80 11.37 -3.58 -7.66
N ASN A 81 10.78 -4.37 -8.57
CA ASN A 81 11.13 -4.34 -9.99
C ASN A 81 10.88 -2.97 -10.64
N LEU A 82 9.81 -2.26 -10.23
CA LEU A 82 9.50 -0.91 -10.72
C LEU A 82 10.57 0.09 -10.28
N GLN A 83 10.97 0.05 -9.00
CA GLN A 83 12.02 0.94 -8.48
C GLN A 83 13.37 0.70 -9.17
N GLU A 84 13.72 -0.55 -9.48
CA GLU A 84 14.96 -0.86 -10.23
C GLU A 84 14.91 -0.34 -11.66
N GLN A 85 13.75 -0.39 -12.33
CA GLN A 85 13.55 0.18 -13.66
C GLN A 85 13.71 1.71 -13.67
N GLU A 86 13.27 2.38 -12.60
CA GLU A 86 13.51 3.82 -12.38
C GLU A 86 14.99 4.16 -12.06
N GLY A 87 15.85 3.14 -11.95
CA GLY A 87 17.28 3.30 -11.66
C GLY A 87 17.60 3.41 -10.16
N ASN A 88 16.64 3.13 -9.29
CA ASN A 88 16.86 3.11 -7.84
C ASN A 88 17.44 1.76 -7.40
N THR A 89 18.58 1.78 -6.70
CA THR A 89 19.11 0.57 -6.06
C THR A 89 18.26 0.23 -4.84
N ILE A 90 17.74 -0.98 -4.81
CA ILE A 90 16.92 -1.49 -3.71
C ILE A 90 17.43 -2.84 -3.21
N THR A 91 17.09 -3.17 -1.97
CA THR A 91 17.38 -4.48 -1.38
C THR A 91 16.11 -5.06 -0.77
N LEU A 92 15.90 -6.35 -0.99
CA LEU A 92 14.75 -7.07 -0.47
C LEU A 92 15.21 -8.24 0.40
N ASP A 93 14.94 -8.12 1.70
CA ASP A 93 15.27 -9.12 2.70
C ASP A 93 14.04 -9.92 3.11
N TYR A 94 14.20 -11.24 3.25
CA TYR A 94 13.16 -12.17 3.68
C TYR A 94 13.56 -12.88 4.99
N SER A 95 12.58 -13.13 5.85
CA SER A 95 12.75 -13.96 7.04
C SER A 95 12.59 -15.45 6.72
N ALA A 96 13.29 -16.29 7.49
CA ALA A 96 13.20 -17.75 7.34
C ALA A 96 11.77 -18.30 7.53
N GLN A 97 10.97 -17.70 8.41
CA GLN A 97 9.58 -18.12 8.62
C GLN A 97 8.72 -17.87 7.37
N LEU A 98 8.91 -16.72 6.72
CA LEU A 98 8.20 -16.40 5.49
C LEU A 98 8.63 -17.33 4.35
N GLN A 99 9.93 -17.59 4.22
CA GLN A 99 10.48 -18.54 3.23
C GLN A 99 9.87 -19.94 3.38
N GLN A 100 9.82 -20.48 4.61
CA GLN A 100 9.22 -21.78 4.86
C GLN A 100 7.73 -21.86 4.48
N MET A 101 6.98 -20.77 4.70
CA MET A 101 5.58 -20.72 4.27
C MET A 101 5.44 -20.70 2.75
N ILE A 102 6.30 -19.95 2.05
CA ILE A 102 6.31 -19.92 0.59
C ILE A 102 6.67 -21.30 0.05
N ASP A 103 7.68 -21.96 0.63
CA ASP A 103 8.09 -23.31 0.24
C ASP A 103 6.95 -24.31 0.39
N ALA A 104 6.21 -24.24 1.49
CA ALA A 104 5.04 -25.10 1.72
C ALA A 104 3.93 -24.84 0.69
N LEU A 105 3.60 -23.57 0.43
CA LEU A 105 2.55 -23.21 -0.53
C LEU A 105 2.94 -23.54 -1.98
N ALA A 106 4.20 -23.32 -2.35
CA ALA A 106 4.71 -23.68 -3.66
C ALA A 106 4.71 -25.21 -3.86
N ALA A 107 5.07 -25.97 -2.82
CA ALA A 107 4.98 -27.43 -2.84
C ALA A 107 3.53 -27.92 -3.00
N GLU A 108 2.55 -27.26 -2.36
CA GLU A 108 1.13 -27.54 -2.56
C GLU A 108 0.66 -27.23 -3.99
N ALA A 109 1.19 -26.17 -4.60
CA ALA A 109 0.95 -25.82 -6.01
C ALA A 109 1.75 -26.68 -7.01
N GLY A 110 2.67 -27.52 -6.54
CA GLY A 110 3.56 -28.33 -7.39
C GLY A 110 4.61 -27.52 -8.16
N GLN A 111 4.91 -26.30 -7.71
CA GLN A 111 5.85 -25.37 -8.33
C GLN A 111 7.05 -25.12 -7.43
N THR A 112 8.13 -24.59 -7.98
CA THR A 112 9.21 -24.06 -7.13
C THR A 112 8.79 -22.73 -6.50
N PRO A 113 9.34 -22.35 -5.33
CA PRO A 113 9.03 -21.10 -4.65
C PRO A 113 9.19 -19.88 -5.55
N THR A 114 10.26 -19.86 -6.36
CA THR A 114 10.55 -18.78 -7.27
C THR A 114 9.53 -18.69 -8.40
N GLU A 115 9.21 -19.82 -9.06
CA GLU A 115 8.21 -19.87 -10.14
C GLU A 115 6.82 -19.46 -9.67
N TYR A 116 6.42 -19.92 -8.48
CA TYR A 116 5.13 -19.57 -7.88
C TYR A 116 5.02 -18.06 -7.62
N LEU A 117 6.09 -17.45 -7.09
CA LEU A 117 6.13 -16.01 -6.88
C LEU A 117 6.19 -15.23 -8.19
N ASP A 118 6.95 -15.70 -9.18
CA ASP A 118 7.05 -15.03 -10.49
C ASP A 118 5.71 -15.05 -11.24
N ALA A 119 4.97 -16.16 -11.18
CA ALA A 119 3.63 -16.25 -11.75
C ALA A 119 2.67 -15.24 -11.10
N LEU A 120 2.72 -15.09 -9.78
CA LEU A 120 1.91 -14.12 -9.06
C LEU A 120 2.31 -12.68 -9.37
N VAL A 121 3.61 -12.38 -9.44
CA VAL A 121 4.10 -11.05 -9.83
C VAL A 121 3.63 -10.71 -11.25
N ALA A 122 3.63 -11.69 -12.16
CA ALA A 122 3.13 -11.49 -13.52
C ALA A 122 1.61 -11.21 -13.54
N GLU A 123 0.82 -11.88 -12.69
CA GLU A 123 -0.62 -11.61 -12.54
C GLU A 123 -0.86 -10.17 -12.05
N PHE A 124 -0.09 -9.69 -11.07
CA PHE A 124 -0.18 -8.31 -10.61
C PHE A 124 0.25 -7.30 -11.68
N ALA A 125 1.34 -7.56 -12.41
CA ALA A 125 1.78 -6.68 -13.49
C ALA A 125 0.75 -6.60 -14.62
N ALA A 126 0.08 -7.70 -14.95
CA ALA A 126 -0.99 -7.74 -15.95
C ALA A 126 -2.27 -7.02 -15.47
N GLY A 127 -2.59 -7.09 -14.18
CA GLY A 127 -3.73 -6.40 -13.58
C GLY A 127 -3.55 -4.89 -13.44
N ASP A 128 -2.31 -4.41 -13.24
CA ASP A 128 -1.99 -2.98 -13.12
C ASP A 128 -1.97 -2.28 -14.50
N GLY A 129 -1.45 -2.94 -15.54
CA GLY A 129 -1.48 -2.42 -16.92
C GLY A 129 -2.88 -2.31 -17.53
N ALA A 130 -3.81 -3.19 -17.16
CA ALA A 130 -5.20 -3.13 -17.63
C ALA A 130 -6.00 -1.93 -17.08
N ALA A 131 -5.48 -1.22 -16.06
CA ALA A 131 -6.10 0.01 -15.55
C ALA A 131 -5.67 1.26 -16.36
N GLU A 132 -4.54 1.21 -17.08
CA GLU A 132 -4.04 2.33 -17.90
C GLU A 132 -4.53 2.24 -19.36
N ASP A 133 -4.80 1.03 -19.88
CA ASP A 133 -5.27 0.80 -21.26
C ASP A 133 -6.79 1.00 -21.46
N ALA A 134 -7.51 1.55 -20.48
CA ALA A 134 -8.96 1.77 -20.55
C ALA A 134 -9.40 3.19 -20.95
N ASP A 135 -8.46 4.12 -21.16
CA ASP A 135 -8.78 5.54 -21.47
C ASP A 135 -8.48 5.97 -22.92
N GLU A 136 -8.01 5.10 -23.83
CA GLU A 136 -7.71 5.49 -25.23
C GLU A 136 -8.68 4.99 -26.31
N ASP A 137 -9.79 4.29 -25.98
CA ASP A 137 -10.74 3.80 -26.99
C ASP A 137 -12.18 4.34 -26.81
N ARG A 138 -12.32 5.66 -26.62
CA ARG A 138 -13.61 6.35 -26.81
C ARG A 138 -13.50 7.58 -27.70
N ALA A 139 -12.87 7.40 -28.85
CA ALA A 139 -12.92 8.37 -29.94
C ALA A 139 -13.02 7.65 -31.28
N ASP A 140 -14.11 6.92 -31.53
CA ASP A 140 -14.87 6.97 -32.79
C ASP A 140 -16.02 5.96 -32.75
N ALA A 141 -17.27 6.45 -32.71
CA ALA A 141 -18.44 5.85 -33.35
C ALA A 141 -19.73 6.52 -32.84
N ASP A 142 -20.10 7.65 -33.43
CA ASP A 142 -21.51 7.90 -33.68
C ASP A 142 -21.65 8.68 -34.99
N ALA A 143 -21.54 7.93 -36.09
CA ALA A 143 -21.94 8.38 -37.40
C ALA A 143 -23.24 7.66 -37.80
N ALA A 144 -24.24 8.51 -38.06
CA ALA A 144 -25.39 8.33 -38.95
C ALA A 144 -26.72 7.85 -38.36
N ALA A 145 -27.68 8.78 -38.28
CA ALA A 145 -28.98 8.78 -39.00
C ALA A 145 -29.85 9.94 -38.45
N GLU A 146 -30.66 10.72 -39.16
CA GLU A 146 -31.02 10.92 -40.56
C GLU A 146 -32.07 12.07 -40.57
N THR A 147 -32.24 12.76 -41.71
CA THR A 147 -33.38 13.60 -42.15
C THR A 147 -33.68 14.96 -41.51
N GLY A 148 -33.85 15.98 -42.37
CA GLY A 148 -34.59 17.20 -42.03
C GLY A 148 -34.29 18.41 -42.92
N ASP A 149 -34.93 18.45 -44.10
CA ASP A 149 -35.05 19.58 -45.04
C ASP A 149 -35.22 20.98 -44.40
N ALA A 150 -34.45 21.96 -44.91
CA ALA A 150 -34.87 23.33 -45.29
C ALA A 150 -33.67 24.31 -45.30
N ALA A 151 -33.25 24.71 -46.50
CA ALA A 151 -32.61 26.01 -46.71
C ALA A 151 -33.70 27.10 -46.81
N PRO A 152 -33.40 28.42 -46.87
CA PRO A 152 -32.09 29.10 -46.79
C PRO A 152 -32.11 30.32 -45.84
N ALA A 153 -31.00 31.06 -45.77
CA ALA A 153 -30.94 32.53 -45.97
C ALA A 153 -29.98 33.27 -45.03
N GLU A 154 -29.04 33.98 -45.67
CA GLU A 154 -28.54 35.33 -45.35
C GLU A 154 -27.98 35.57 -43.92
N ALA A 155 -26.66 35.71 -43.77
CA ALA A 155 -25.85 36.91 -44.01
C ALA A 155 -25.70 37.84 -42.78
N ASP A 156 -24.44 38.21 -42.58
CA ASP A 156 -23.97 39.50 -42.04
C ASP A 156 -23.81 39.70 -40.52
N GLY A 157 -22.75 40.44 -40.16
CA GLY A 157 -22.57 41.09 -38.86
C GLY A 157 -21.51 40.44 -37.97
N SER A 158 -20.22 40.62 -38.22
CA SER A 158 -19.42 41.78 -37.77
C SER A 158 -19.21 41.87 -36.26
N ALA A 159 -17.92 41.80 -35.92
CA ALA A 159 -17.21 42.17 -34.70
C ALA A 159 -17.87 43.19 -33.75
N THR A 160 -17.63 43.00 -32.45
CA THR A 160 -17.29 44.04 -31.44
C THR A 160 -17.18 43.33 -30.08
N ALA A 161 -15.97 43.10 -29.57
CA ALA A 161 -15.15 44.03 -28.76
C ALA A 161 -15.26 43.68 -27.27
N GLU A 162 -14.11 43.34 -26.67
CA GLU A 162 -13.82 43.63 -25.25
C GLU A 162 -13.92 45.16 -25.00
N PRO A 163 -13.75 45.75 -23.78
CA PRO A 163 -13.38 45.15 -22.48
C PRO A 163 -14.12 45.75 -21.25
N ALA A 164 -13.75 45.22 -20.08
CA ALA A 164 -13.56 45.88 -18.78
C ALA A 164 -14.73 46.45 -17.95
N ALA A 165 -14.67 46.08 -16.66
CA ALA A 165 -14.64 46.95 -15.47
C ALA A 165 -15.79 46.86 -14.45
N ASP A 166 -15.35 47.00 -13.18
CA ASP A 166 -16.03 47.24 -11.91
C ASP A 166 -16.88 46.10 -11.31
N ALA A 167 -16.46 45.45 -10.21
CA ALA A 167 -16.31 45.96 -8.83
C ALA A 167 -17.65 46.29 -8.16
N ASP A 168 -17.97 45.57 -7.08
CA ASP A 168 -18.38 46.08 -5.76
C ASP A 168 -19.01 44.94 -4.94
N GLY A 169 -18.86 44.99 -3.61
CA GLY A 169 -19.81 44.28 -2.73
C GLY A 169 -19.28 43.50 -1.53
N THR A 170 -18.41 44.10 -0.72
CA THR A 170 -18.58 44.17 0.75
C THR A 170 -18.79 42.88 1.58
N HIS A 171 -17.66 42.44 2.14
CA HIS A 171 -17.38 42.19 3.58
C HIS A 171 -18.52 42.28 4.62
N LYS A 172 -18.59 41.30 5.52
CA LYS A 172 -18.78 41.57 6.97
C LYS A 172 -18.30 40.42 7.87
N PRO A 173 -17.36 40.68 8.79
CA PRO A 173 -17.05 39.80 9.92
C PRO A 173 -17.56 40.38 11.25
N ALA A 174 -17.88 39.48 12.20
CA ALA A 174 -17.68 39.61 13.65
C ALA A 174 -17.98 38.25 14.32
#